data_AF-A0A7C5J3V9-F1
#
_entry.id   AF-A0A7C5J3V9-F1
#
_cell.length_a   1.000
_cell.length_b   1.000
_cell.length_c   1.000
_cell.angle_alpha   90.00
_cell.angle_beta   90.00
_cell.angle_gamma   90.00
#
_symmetry.space_group_name_H-M   'P 1'
#
loop_
_entity.id
_entity.type
_entity.pdbx_description
1 polymer ?
#
loop_
_entity_poly.entity_id
_entity_poly.type
_entity_poly.pdbx_seq_one_letter_code
_entity_poly.pdbx_strand_id
1 'polypeptide(L)'
;MANRRAHTIAGAAAGGTSAFVLARDQEPLHLLVETLGGALGGGLGGRLPDLIEPAYYPGHRSVAHALVPVGAVGAAVVPRLRAGQQRARQRAEQWRARRNVSTNTIEQLLLWLAEIACRLASGAMAGIAAGYASHLALDATTPMGLPLLA
;
A
#
# COMPACT_ATOMS: atom_id res chain seq x y z
N MET A 1 8.16 1.40 22.05
CA MET A 1 7.28 1.39 20.86
C MET A 1 7.88 2.31 19.82
N ALA A 2 7.86 1.90 18.56
CA ALA A 2 8.21 2.82 17.49
C ALA A 2 7.19 3.97 17.50
N ASN A 3 7.64 5.20 17.28
CA ASN A 3 6.74 6.33 17.22
C ASN A 3 6.07 6.42 15.85
N ARG A 4 5.02 7.25 15.73
CA ARG A 4 4.29 7.47 14.47
C ARG A 4 5.23 7.74 13.28
N ARG A 5 6.30 8.51 13.49
CA ARG A 5 7.27 8.83 12.42
C ARG A 5 8.02 7.59 11.95
N ALA A 6 8.51 6.76 12.88
CA ALA A 6 9.20 5.51 12.57
C ALA A 6 8.31 4.56 11.75
N HIS A 7 7.06 4.33 12.19
CA HIS A 7 6.11 3.51 11.44
C HIS A 7 5.78 4.06 10.04
N THR A 8 5.73 5.39 9.90
CA THR A 8 5.52 6.03 8.59
C THR A 8 6.68 5.77 7.64
N ILE A 9 7.91 6.00 8.12
CA ILE A 9 9.11 5.91 7.30
C ILE A 9 9.34 4.45 6.91
N ALA A 10 9.27 3.53 7.87
CA ALA A 10 9.39 2.11 7.62
C ALA A 10 8.28 1.61 6.68
N GLY A 11 7.04 2.05 6.90
CA GLY A 11 5.92 1.72 6.05
C GLY A 11 6.10 2.23 4.62
N ALA A 12 6.54 3.47 4.43
CA ALA A 12 6.80 4.03 3.12
C ALA A 12 7.95 3.30 2.39
N ALA A 13 9.04 2.99 3.10
CA ALA A 13 10.14 2.23 2.52
C ALA A 13 9.72 0.81 2.12
N ALA A 14 9.01 0.10 3.00
CA ALA A 14 8.50 -1.25 2.72
C ALA A 14 7.50 -1.25 1.57
N GLY A 15 6.57 -0.29 1.56
CA GLY A 15 5.56 -0.15 0.52
C GLY A 15 6.15 0.23 -0.84
N GLY A 16 7.08 1.17 -0.87
CA GLY A 16 7.79 1.55 -2.11
C GLY A 16 8.59 0.38 -2.68
N THR A 17 9.33 -0.33 -1.83
CA THR A 17 10.12 -1.50 -2.24
C THR A 17 9.22 -2.62 -2.78
N SER A 18 8.12 -2.92 -2.09
CA SER A 18 7.14 -3.93 -2.51
C SER A 18 6.55 -3.57 -3.88
N ALA A 19 6.11 -2.32 -4.06
CA ALA A 19 5.55 -1.86 -5.32
C ALA A 19 6.60 -1.86 -6.46
N PHE A 20 7.84 -1.46 -6.18
CA PHE A 20 8.94 -1.54 -7.14
C PHE A 20 9.14 -2.97 -7.64
N VAL A 21 9.25 -3.93 -6.73
CA VAL A 21 9.43 -5.35 -7.09
C VAL A 21 8.25 -5.87 -7.93
N LEU A 22 7.02 -5.52 -7.55
CA LEU A 22 5.80 -5.94 -8.26
C LEU A 22 5.56 -5.22 -9.59
N ALA A 23 6.24 -4.10 -9.83
CA ALA A 23 6.12 -3.29 -11.05
C ALA A 23 7.39 -3.31 -11.91
N ARG A 24 8.43 -4.08 -11.54
CA ARG A 24 9.75 -4.08 -12.20
C ARG A 24 9.73 -4.36 -13.70
N ASP A 25 8.70 -5.06 -14.16
CA ASP A 25 8.50 -5.43 -15.56
C ASP A 25 7.58 -4.43 -16.31
N GLN A 26 7.21 -3.31 -15.68
CA GLN A 26 6.43 -2.23 -16.29
C GLN A 26 7.36 -1.18 -16.95
N GLU A 27 6.79 -0.36 -17.82
CA GLU A 27 7.47 0.81 -18.41
C GLU A 27 8.08 1.72 -17.32
N PRO A 28 9.23 2.38 -17.57
CA PRO A 28 9.97 3.12 -16.54
C PRO A 28 9.13 4.17 -15.78
N LEU A 29 8.27 4.91 -16.50
CA LEU A 29 7.36 5.88 -15.88
C LEU A 29 6.32 5.19 -14.98
N HIS A 30 5.77 4.06 -15.42
CA HIS A 30 4.80 3.30 -14.62
C HIS A 30 5.45 2.67 -13.41
N LEU A 31 6.66 2.12 -13.53
CA LEU A 31 7.46 1.64 -12.41
C LEU A 31 7.68 2.74 -11.37
N LEU A 32 8.09 3.94 -11.80
CA LEU A 32 8.27 5.08 -10.90
C LEU A 32 6.97 5.46 -10.18
N VAL A 33 5.87 5.60 -10.94
CA VAL A 33 4.57 5.99 -10.38
C VAL A 33 4.00 4.93 -9.44
N GLU A 34 4.11 3.65 -9.78
CA GLU A 34 3.70 2.55 -8.90
C GLU A 34 4.58 2.49 -7.64
N THR A 35 5.88 2.73 -7.77
CA THR A 35 6.79 2.81 -6.61
C THR A 35 6.43 3.96 -5.67
N LEU A 36 6.15 5.16 -6.21
CA LEU A 36 5.68 6.32 -5.44
C LEU A 36 4.33 6.04 -4.78
N GLY A 37 3.40 5.44 -5.52
CA GLY A 37 2.12 4.98 -4.99
C GLY A 37 2.32 4.01 -3.82
N GLY A 38 3.23 3.04 -3.99
CA GLY A 38 3.62 2.10 -2.95
C GLY A 38 4.17 2.77 -1.71
N ALA A 39 5.02 3.78 -1.85
CA ALA A 39 5.55 4.52 -0.72
C ALA A 39 4.45 5.30 0.02
N LEU A 40 3.54 5.95 -0.70
CA LEU A 40 2.39 6.66 -0.10
C LEU A 40 1.45 5.69 0.61
N GLY A 41 1.05 4.61 -0.07
CA GLY A 41 0.19 3.56 0.48
C GLY A 41 0.84 2.86 1.67
N GLY A 42 2.14 2.62 1.64
CA GLY A 42 2.90 2.03 2.73
C GLY A 42 3.02 2.93 3.95
N GLY A 43 3.25 4.24 3.75
CA GLY A 43 3.27 5.20 4.85
C GLY A 43 1.91 5.32 5.56
N LEU A 44 0.81 5.21 4.80
CA LEU A 44 -0.54 5.09 5.37
C LEU A 44 -0.74 3.74 6.06
N GLY A 45 -0.41 2.65 5.38
CA GLY A 45 -0.54 1.27 5.87
C GLY A 45 0.20 1.03 7.18
N GLY A 46 1.41 1.59 7.33
CA GLY A 46 2.20 1.50 8.55
C GLY A 46 1.61 2.24 9.74
N ARG A 47 0.61 3.09 9.55
CA ARG A 47 -0.13 3.77 10.63
C ARG A 47 -1.52 3.19 10.87
N LEU A 48 -1.99 2.28 10.01
CA LEU A 48 -3.34 1.75 10.10
C LEU A 48 -3.63 1.04 11.42
N PRO A 49 -2.72 0.22 11.99
CA PRO A 49 -2.98 -0.44 13.28
C PRO A 49 -3.31 0.58 14.38
N ASP A 50 -2.47 1.59 14.58
CA ASP A 50 -2.67 2.64 15.59
C ASP A 50 -3.86 3.55 15.31
N LEU A 51 -4.29 3.67 14.05
CA LEU A 51 -5.47 4.46 13.68
C LEU A 51 -6.77 3.71 13.98
N ILE A 52 -6.78 2.40 13.72
CA ILE A 52 -7.92 1.52 14.02
C ILE A 52 -8.01 1.28 15.53
N GLU A 53 -6.87 1.15 16.19
CA GLU A 53 -6.76 0.84 17.60
C GLU A 53 -5.77 1.78 18.31
N PRO A 54 -6.21 3.02 18.65
CA PRO A 54 -5.37 3.96 19.38
C PRO A 54 -5.00 3.44 20.76
N ALA A 55 -3.74 3.61 21.17
CA ALA A 55 -3.29 3.19 22.49
C ALA A 55 -3.79 4.14 23.60
N TYR A 56 -4.50 3.60 24.60
CA TYR A 56 -5.00 4.35 25.76
C TYR A 56 -4.12 4.25 27.02
N TYR A 57 -3.22 3.25 27.07
CA TYR A 57 -2.25 3.05 28.14
C TYR A 57 -0.99 2.35 27.60
N PRO A 58 0.14 2.37 28.33
CA PRO A 58 1.35 1.66 27.93
C PRO A 58 1.08 0.16 27.73
N GLY A 59 1.15 -0.30 26.49
CA GLY A 59 0.99 -1.70 26.12
C GLY A 59 -0.39 -2.15 25.66
N HIS A 60 -1.29 -1.21 25.36
CA HIS A 60 -2.52 -1.51 24.66
C HIS A 60 -2.23 -2.15 23.28
N ARG A 61 -2.50 -3.46 23.14
CA ARG A 61 -2.41 -4.24 21.89
C ARG A 61 -3.52 -5.29 21.90
N SER A 62 -4.52 -5.11 21.06
CA SER A 62 -5.66 -6.01 20.89
C SER A 62 -5.73 -6.45 19.42
N VAL A 63 -6.91 -6.41 18.81
CA VAL A 63 -7.21 -7.03 17.51
C VAL A 63 -6.32 -6.53 16.36
N ALA A 64 -5.97 -5.25 16.30
CA ALA A 64 -5.18 -4.69 15.19
C ALA A 64 -3.68 -5.01 15.28
N HIS A 65 -3.21 -5.49 16.42
CA HIS A 65 -1.81 -5.86 16.65
C HIS A 65 -1.65 -7.36 16.97
N ALA A 66 -2.75 -8.12 17.07
CA ALA A 66 -2.72 -9.54 17.33
C ALA A 66 -2.50 -10.38 16.05
N LEU A 67 -1.58 -11.36 16.13
CA LEU A 67 -1.12 -12.12 14.97
C LEU A 67 -2.23 -12.93 14.29
N VAL A 68 -3.08 -13.62 15.05
CA VAL A 68 -4.15 -14.46 14.49
C VAL A 68 -5.22 -13.65 13.76
N PRO A 69 -5.88 -12.65 14.38
CA PRO A 69 -6.90 -11.86 13.68
C PRO A 69 -6.31 -11.09 12.49
N VAL A 70 -5.12 -10.50 12.63
CA VAL A 70 -4.46 -9.83 11.49
C VAL A 70 -4.12 -10.83 10.39
N GLY A 71 -3.63 -12.02 10.73
CA GLY A 71 -3.34 -13.08 9.76
C GLY A 71 -4.59 -13.51 8.98
N ALA A 72 -5.71 -13.71 9.67
CA ALA A 72 -6.99 -14.07 9.06
C ALA A 72 -7.53 -12.96 8.14
N VAL A 73 -7.52 -11.71 8.61
CA VAL A 73 -7.91 -10.56 7.79
C VAL A 73 -6.96 -10.40 6.60
N GLY A 74 -5.66 -10.52 6.81
CA GLY A 74 -4.63 -10.46 5.78
C GLY A 74 -4.83 -11.52 4.69
N ALA A 75 -5.13 -12.77 5.07
CA ALA A 75 -5.44 -13.85 4.13
C ALA A 75 -6.65 -13.52 3.24
N ALA A 76 -7.65 -12.80 3.78
CA ALA A 76 -8.81 -12.37 3.01
C ALA A 76 -8.54 -11.10 2.16
N VAL A 77 -7.76 -10.15 2.68
CA VAL A 77 -7.57 -8.82 2.08
C VAL A 77 -6.47 -8.81 1.03
N VAL A 78 -5.35 -9.51 1.24
CA VAL A 78 -4.20 -9.50 0.33
C VAL A 78 -4.57 -9.96 -1.09
N PRO A 79 -5.33 -11.04 -1.31
CA PRO A 79 -5.77 -11.42 -2.65
C PRO A 79 -6.63 -10.34 -3.32
N ARG A 80 -7.49 -9.65 -2.55
CA ARG A 80 -8.34 -8.56 -3.06
C ARG A 80 -7.52 -7.34 -3.45
N LEU A 81 -6.49 -7.00 -2.68
CA LEU A 81 -5.54 -5.94 -3.03
C LEU A 81 -4.78 -6.28 -4.31
N ARG A 82 -4.30 -7.53 -4.46
CA ARG A 82 -3.65 -7.98 -5.72
C ARG A 82 -4.59 -7.92 -6.92
N ALA A 83 -5.83 -8.38 -6.78
CA ALA A 83 -6.85 -8.25 -7.81
C ALA A 83 -7.19 -6.77 -8.11
N GLY A 84 -7.16 -5.91 -7.09
CA GLY A 84 -7.27 -4.46 -7.24
C GLY A 84 -6.13 -3.87 -8.07
N GLN A 85 -4.88 -4.25 -7.80
CA GLN A 85 -3.70 -3.83 -8.56
C GLN A 85 -3.85 -4.19 -10.05
N GLN A 86 -4.20 -5.45 -10.34
CA GLN A 86 -4.39 -5.90 -11.72
C GLN A 86 -5.49 -5.10 -12.43
N ARG A 87 -6.64 -4.88 -11.77
CA ARG A 87 -7.72 -4.05 -12.32
C ARG A 87 -7.28 -2.61 -12.56
N ALA A 88 -6.52 -2.01 -11.65
CA ALA A 88 -6.00 -0.67 -11.82
C ALA A 88 -5.03 -0.58 -13.02
N ARG A 89 -4.12 -1.55 -13.17
CA ARG A 89 -3.22 -1.64 -14.33
C ARG A 89 -4.00 -1.82 -15.64
N GLN A 90 -4.98 -2.72 -15.68
CA GLN A 90 -5.85 -2.91 -16.86
C GLN A 90 -6.60 -1.63 -17.24
N ARG A 91 -7.13 -0.90 -16.25
CA ARG A 91 -7.79 0.39 -16.46
C ARG A 91 -6.82 1.44 -17.00
N ALA A 92 -5.58 1.47 -16.51
CA ALA A 92 -4.52 2.34 -17.03
C ALA A 92 -4.25 2.07 -18.51
N GLU A 93 -4.16 0.79 -18.91
CA GLU A 93 -3.99 0.43 -20.33
C GLU A 93 -5.19 0.84 -21.19
N GLN A 94 -6.42 0.71 -20.68
CA GLN A 94 -7.62 1.19 -21.38
C GLN A 94 -7.55 2.71 -21.64
N TRP A 95 -7.11 3.49 -20.64
CA TRP A 95 -6.95 4.94 -20.80
C TRP A 95 -5.84 5.28 -21.80
N ARG A 96 -4.71 4.57 -21.74
CA ARG A 96 -3.60 4.72 -22.70
C ARG A 96 -4.05 4.45 -24.13
N ALA A 97 -4.77 3.35 -24.36
CA ALA A 97 -5.30 3.00 -25.66
C ALA A 97 -6.25 4.07 -26.21
N ARG A 98 -7.17 4.57 -25.37
CA ARG A 98 -8.07 5.69 -25.73
C ARG A 98 -7.31 6.97 -26.04
N ARG A 99 -6.25 7.28 -25.29
CA ARG A 99 -5.44 8.48 -25.52
C ARG A 99 -4.80 8.44 -26.91
N ASN A 100 -4.28 7.29 -27.30
CA ASN A 100 -3.56 7.12 -28.56
C ASN A 100 -4.45 7.31 -29.81
N VAL A 101 -5.77 7.17 -29.67
CA VAL A 101 -6.73 7.39 -30.76
C VAL A 101 -7.46 8.74 -30.69
N SER A 102 -7.34 9.46 -29.57
CA SER A 102 -7.97 10.77 -29.43
C SER A 102 -7.16 11.83 -30.18
N THR A 103 -7.84 12.71 -30.90
CA THR A 103 -7.24 13.87 -31.59
C THR A 103 -7.36 15.16 -30.77
N ASN A 104 -8.08 15.13 -29.65
CA ASN A 104 -8.32 16.30 -28.80
C ASN A 104 -7.27 16.37 -27.68
N THR A 105 -6.48 17.46 -27.66
CA THR A 105 -5.40 17.66 -26.67
C THR A 105 -5.87 17.62 -25.22
N ILE A 106 -7.04 18.22 -24.91
CA ILE A 106 -7.58 18.23 -23.55
C ILE A 106 -7.99 16.81 -23.15
N GLU A 107 -8.64 16.07 -24.04
CA GLU A 107 -8.99 14.67 -23.80
C GLU A 107 -7.73 13.82 -23.59
N GLN A 108 -6.70 14.02 -24.41
CA GLN A 108 -5.42 13.31 -24.26
C GLN A 108 -4.78 13.56 -22.89
N LEU A 109 -4.80 14.81 -22.41
CA LEU A 109 -4.28 15.18 -21.09
C LEU A 109 -5.09 14.51 -19.97
N LEU A 110 -6.42 14.54 -20.04
CA LEU A 110 -7.29 13.91 -19.03
C LEU A 110 -7.11 12.39 -19.00
N LEU A 111 -6.98 11.74 -20.16
CA LEU A 111 -6.72 10.32 -20.26
C LEU A 111 -5.34 9.95 -19.72
N TRP A 112 -4.31 10.79 -19.96
CA TRP A 112 -3.00 10.62 -19.34
C TRP A 112 -3.06 10.74 -17.82
N LEU A 113 -3.77 11.74 -17.28
CA LEU A 113 -3.96 11.87 -15.83
C LEU A 113 -4.69 10.66 -15.23
N ALA A 114 -5.72 10.15 -15.91
CA ALA A 114 -6.44 8.95 -15.48
C ALA A 114 -5.57 7.69 -15.51
N GLU A 115 -4.71 7.52 -16.53
CA GLU A 115 -3.71 6.45 -16.59
C GLU A 115 -2.76 6.51 -15.39
N ILE A 116 -2.16 7.68 -15.14
CA ILE A 116 -1.21 7.89 -14.03
C ILE A 116 -1.89 7.65 -12.68
N ALA A 117 -3.12 8.13 -12.49
CA ALA A 117 -3.87 7.89 -11.26
C ALA A 117 -4.14 6.40 -11.01
N CYS A 118 -4.45 5.63 -12.06
CA CYS A 118 -4.63 4.18 -11.94
C CYS A 118 -3.31 3.47 -11.59
N ARG A 119 -2.17 3.90 -12.17
CA ARG A 119 -0.85 3.38 -11.79
C ARG A 119 -0.51 3.70 -10.34
N LEU A 120 -0.72 4.95 -9.91
CA LEU A 120 -0.48 5.35 -8.53
C LEU A 120 -1.33 4.51 -7.56
N ALA A 121 -2.59 4.25 -7.90
CA ALA A 121 -3.48 3.40 -7.12
C ALA A 121 -3.01 1.94 -7.06
N SER A 122 -2.52 1.37 -8.17
CA SER A 122 -1.91 0.03 -8.19
C SER A 122 -0.75 -0.04 -7.18
N GLY A 123 0.18 0.90 -7.27
CA GLY A 123 1.26 1.06 -6.30
C GLY A 123 0.77 1.13 -4.86
N ALA A 124 -0.17 2.03 -4.58
CA ALA A 124 -0.70 2.24 -3.23
C ALA A 124 -1.33 0.99 -2.62
N MET A 125 -2.04 0.17 -3.41
CA MET A 125 -2.60 -1.10 -2.93
C MET A 125 -1.52 -2.10 -2.51
N ALA A 126 -0.40 -2.17 -3.24
CA ALA A 126 0.76 -2.97 -2.81
C ALA A 126 1.39 -2.39 -1.53
N GLY A 127 1.47 -1.06 -1.47
CA GLY A 127 2.00 -0.32 -0.34
C GLY A 127 1.26 -0.59 0.96
N ILE A 128 -0.07 -0.50 0.98
CA ILE A 128 -0.89 -0.62 2.21
C ILE A 128 -0.59 -1.91 2.98
N ALA A 129 -0.57 -3.05 2.29
CA ALA A 129 -0.30 -4.35 2.93
C ALA A 129 1.13 -4.44 3.48
N ALA A 130 2.12 -4.01 2.70
CA ALA A 130 3.52 -4.01 3.13
C ALA A 130 3.77 -3.03 4.29
N GLY A 131 3.11 -1.87 4.27
CA GLY A 131 3.14 -0.89 5.35
C GLY A 131 2.60 -1.46 6.65
N TYR A 132 1.41 -2.07 6.61
CA TYR A 132 0.82 -2.72 7.78
C TYR A 132 1.74 -3.82 8.33
N ALA A 133 2.27 -4.67 7.46
CA ALA A 133 3.21 -5.72 7.86
C ALA A 133 4.49 -5.14 8.50
N SER A 134 5.03 -4.04 7.97
CA SER A 134 6.19 -3.37 8.57
C SER A 134 5.91 -2.80 9.95
N HIS A 135 4.68 -2.32 10.19
CA HIS A 135 4.27 -1.86 11.51
C HIS A 135 4.34 -3.00 12.52
N LEU A 136 3.71 -4.14 12.20
CA LEU A 136 3.74 -5.32 13.04
C LEU A 136 5.15 -5.84 13.26
N ALA A 137 6.00 -5.87 12.22
CA ALA A 137 7.38 -6.29 12.34
C ALA A 137 8.16 -5.41 13.33
N LEU A 138 8.02 -4.07 13.25
CA LEU A 138 8.62 -3.16 14.22
C LEU A 138 8.11 -3.44 15.64
N ASP A 139 6.82 -3.65 15.80
CA ASP A 139 6.21 -3.89 17.10
C ASP A 139 6.58 -5.25 17.71
N ALA A 140 6.80 -6.27 16.89
CA ALA A 140 7.30 -7.58 17.30
C ALA A 140 8.72 -7.53 17.88
N THR A 141 9.54 -6.56 17.46
CA THR A 141 10.91 -6.39 17.99
C THR A 141 10.98 -5.60 19.29
N THR A 142 9.85 -5.10 19.78
CA THR A 142 9.79 -4.46 21.11
C THR A 142 9.73 -5.51 22.22
N PRO A 143 10.22 -5.23 23.45
CA PRO A 143 10.19 -6.20 24.56
C PRO A 143 8.80 -6.77 24.86
N MET A 144 7.74 -6.05 24.49
CA MET A 144 6.35 -6.47 24.69
C MET A 144 5.87 -7.48 23.65
N GLY A 145 6.46 -7.49 22.44
CA GLY A 145 6.08 -8.41 21.35
C GLY A 145 4.63 -8.29 20.88
N LEU A 146 4.26 -9.04 19.84
CA LEU A 146 2.87 -9.09 19.38
C LEU A 146 2.10 -10.20 20.12
N PRO A 147 0.90 -9.93 20.63
CA PRO A 147 0.07 -10.99 21.19
C PRO A 147 -0.40 -11.95 20.09
N LEU A 148 -0.56 -13.23 20.42
CA LEU A 148 -1.11 -14.22 19.48
C LEU A 148 -2.61 -13.99 19.25
N LEU A 149 -3.34 -13.74 20.33
CA LEU A 149 -4.78 -13.50 20.38
C LEU A 149 -5.06 -12.14 21.06
N ALA A 150 -6.21 -11.55 20.74
CA ALA A 150 -6.66 -10.27 21.29
C ALA A 150 -7.36 -10.42 22.64
#